data_AF-A0A1F7PM37-F1
#
_entry.id   AF-A0A1F7PM37-F1
#
_cell.length_a   1.000
_cell.length_b   1.000
_cell.length_c   1.000
_cell.angle_alpha   90.00
_cell.angle_beta   90.00
_cell.angle_gamma   90.00
#
_symmetry.space_group_name_H-M   'P 1'
#
loop_
_entity.id
_entity.type
_entity.pdbx_description
1 polymer ?
#
loop_
_entity_poly.entity_id
_entity_poly.type
_entity_poly.pdbx_seq_one_letter_code
_entity_poly.pdbx_strand_id
1 'polypeptide(L)'
;RRSPRLRVVDAAREEEAVAIACGAALAGGRGAALMQNAGLLNCGGVLASLVELYRIPCVLVVSCRGDWRDPVYYHAPKGRVTEATLAAWRLPWIHADRTGDLTAQVRRCVDFAVESRGAFVLLISGEDLA
;
A
#
# COMPACT_ATOMS: atom_id res chain seq x y z
N ARG A 1 -7.84 -13.95 -11.92
CA ARG A 1 -6.37 -13.93 -11.67
C ARG A 1 -5.51 -13.56 -12.90
N ARG A 2 -5.99 -13.59 -14.15
CA ARG A 2 -5.22 -13.08 -15.30
C ARG A 2 -5.85 -11.81 -15.86
N SER A 3 -5.03 -10.76 -15.98
CA SER A 3 -5.36 -9.52 -16.68
C SER A 3 -4.37 -9.38 -17.84
N PRO A 4 -4.82 -9.00 -19.04
CA PRO A 4 -3.90 -8.69 -20.15
C PRO A 4 -3.10 -7.41 -19.91
N ARG A 5 -3.48 -6.60 -18.90
CA ARG A 5 -2.88 -5.31 -18.58
C ARG A 5 -2.06 -5.32 -17.29
N LEU A 6 -2.23 -6.32 -16.43
CA LEU A 6 -1.55 -6.42 -15.14
C LEU A 6 -0.84 -7.75 -15.01
N ARG A 7 0.46 -7.69 -14.72
CA ARG A 7 1.25 -8.85 -14.32
C ARG A 7 1.23 -8.92 -12.79
N VAL A 8 0.60 -9.96 -12.26
CA VAL A 8 0.63 -10.26 -10.82
C VAL A 8 1.88 -11.08 -10.54
N VAL A 9 2.67 -10.65 -9.56
CA VAL A 9 3.84 -11.36 -9.05
C VAL A 9 3.58 -11.65 -7.59
N ASP A 10 3.52 -12.94 -7.24
CA ASP A 10 3.41 -13.34 -5.85
C ASP A 10 4.81 -13.21 -5.20
N ALA A 11 4.86 -12.61 -4.01
CA ALA A 11 6.09 -12.45 -3.23
C ALA A 11 6.02 -13.34 -1.99
N ALA A 12 7.17 -13.83 -1.52
CA ALA A 12 7.22 -14.66 -0.32
C ALA A 12 7.00 -13.85 0.96
N ARG A 13 7.34 -12.55 0.92
CA ARG A 13 7.14 -11.60 2.01
C ARG A 13 6.70 -10.23 1.50
N GLU A 14 6.09 -9.43 2.37
CA GLU A 14 5.62 -8.10 2.01
C GLU A 14 6.77 -7.14 1.71
N GLU A 15 7.92 -7.27 2.38
CA GLU A 15 9.07 -6.41 2.09
C GLU A 15 9.65 -6.69 0.69
N GLU A 16 9.57 -7.94 0.24
CA GLU A 16 9.93 -8.34 -1.11
C GLU A 16 8.95 -7.76 -2.15
N ALA A 17 7.65 -7.75 -1.86
CA ALA A 17 6.66 -7.12 -2.74
C ALA A 17 6.96 -5.62 -2.94
N VAL A 18 7.37 -4.91 -1.88
CA VAL A 18 7.83 -3.52 -1.97
C VAL A 18 9.07 -3.41 -2.86
N ALA A 19 10.07 -4.29 -2.67
CA ALA A 19 11.29 -4.28 -3.47
C ALA A 19 11.03 -4.56 -4.96
N ILE A 20 10.14 -5.51 -5.27
CA ILE A 20 9.71 -5.82 -6.65
C ILE A 20 9.02 -4.62 -7.28
N ALA A 21 8.11 -3.95 -6.54
CA ALA A 21 7.44 -2.75 -7.04
C ALA A 21 8.44 -1.61 -7.31
N CYS A 22 9.43 -1.41 -6.44
CA CYS A 22 10.52 -0.46 -6.63
C CYS A 22 11.37 -0.80 -7.87
N GLY A 23 11.73 -2.07 -8.05
CA GLY A 23 12.45 -2.53 -9.24
C GLY A 23 11.69 -2.27 -10.53
N ALA A 24 10.35 -2.48 -10.53
CA ALA A 24 9.50 -2.15 -11.66
C ALA A 24 9.50 -0.64 -11.97
N ALA A 25 9.47 0.22 -10.95
CA ALA A 25 9.55 1.67 -11.12
C ALA A 25 10.92 2.11 -11.68
N LEU A 26 12.02 1.55 -11.17
CA LEU A 26 13.38 1.83 -11.66
C LEU A 26 13.59 1.37 -13.11
N ALA A 27 12.89 0.33 -13.55
CA ALA A 27 12.89 -0.12 -14.94
C ALA A 27 12.00 0.73 -15.87
N GLY A 28 11.44 1.85 -15.40
CA GLY A 28 10.55 2.74 -16.16
C GLY A 28 9.09 2.27 -16.20
N GLY A 29 8.75 1.21 -15.47
CA GLY A 29 7.39 0.72 -15.32
C GLY A 29 6.63 1.37 -14.15
N ARG A 30 5.44 0.83 -13.87
CA ARG A 30 4.66 1.16 -12.66
C ARG A 30 4.43 -0.12 -11.88
N GLY A 31 4.76 -0.10 -10.59
CA GLY A 31 4.55 -1.20 -9.67
C GLY A 31 3.70 -0.75 -8.49
N ALA A 32 2.95 -1.69 -7.91
CA ALA A 32 2.25 -1.50 -6.65
C ALA A 32 2.40 -2.76 -5.81
N ALA A 33 2.56 -2.61 -4.49
CA ALA A 33 2.53 -3.72 -3.56
C ALA A 33 1.14 -3.81 -2.92
N LEU A 34 0.56 -5.02 -2.93
CA LEU A 34 -0.73 -5.31 -2.32
C LEU A 34 -0.51 -6.18 -1.08
N MET A 35 -0.98 -5.73 0.08
CA MET A 35 -0.80 -6.45 1.35
C MET A 35 -1.90 -6.12 2.36
N GLN A 36 -1.88 -6.77 3.52
CA GLN A 36 -2.68 -6.38 4.68
C GLN A 36 -1.89 -5.39 5.56
N ASN A 37 -2.56 -4.63 6.43
CA ASN A 37 -1.90 -3.75 7.39
C ASN A 37 -0.93 -4.49 8.35
N ALA A 38 -1.10 -5.80 8.61
CA ALA A 38 -0.09 -6.58 9.32
C ALA A 38 1.28 -6.58 8.62
N GLY A 39 1.28 -6.82 7.31
CA GLY A 39 2.48 -6.81 6.48
C GLY A 39 3.09 -5.42 6.35
N LEU A 40 2.24 -4.39 6.20
CA LEU A 40 2.68 -2.99 6.20
C LEU A 40 3.52 -2.64 7.44
N LEU A 41 3.10 -3.09 8.62
CA LEU A 41 3.82 -2.84 9.87
C LEU A 41 5.20 -3.52 9.90
N ASN A 42 5.40 -4.60 9.14
CA ASN A 42 6.72 -5.23 8.97
C ASN A 42 7.59 -4.48 7.94
N CYS A 43 6.99 -3.73 7.02
CA CYS A 43 7.71 -3.06 5.92
C CYS A 43 8.48 -1.80 6.34
N GLY A 44 8.40 -1.32 7.58
CA GLY A 44 9.03 -0.06 8.00
C GLY A 44 10.52 0.06 7.62
N GLY A 45 11.27 -1.04 7.77
CA GLY A 45 12.68 -1.10 7.39
C GLY A 45 12.93 -0.88 5.89
N VAL A 46 12.19 -1.58 5.01
CA VAL A 46 12.35 -1.43 3.56
C VAL A 46 11.79 -0.08 3.07
N LEU A 47 10.73 0.43 3.68
CA LEU A 47 10.18 1.74 3.33
C LEU A 47 11.20 2.85 3.64
N ALA A 48 11.85 2.81 4.80
CA ALA A 48 12.88 3.77 5.15
C ALA A 48 14.17 3.61 4.32
N SER A 49 14.68 2.39 4.19
CA SER A 49 16.01 2.11 3.60
C SER A 49 16.03 2.00 2.09
N LEU A 50 14.87 1.78 1.44
CA LEU A 50 14.77 1.66 -0.02
C LEU A 50 13.90 2.78 -0.61
N VAL A 51 12.65 2.88 -0.18
CA VAL A 51 11.66 3.76 -0.82
C VAL A 51 12.00 5.23 -0.55
N GLU A 52 12.10 5.60 0.72
CA GLU A 52 12.37 6.99 1.13
C GLU A 52 13.82 7.39 0.86
N LEU A 53 14.80 6.53 1.19
CA LEU A 53 16.22 6.82 0.99
C LEU A 53 16.57 7.14 -0.47
N TYR A 54 16.05 6.36 -1.41
CA TYR A 54 16.36 6.52 -2.84
C TYR A 54 15.27 7.27 -3.62
N ARG A 55 14.24 7.79 -2.94
CA ARG A 55 13.15 8.55 -3.56
C ARG A 55 12.52 7.78 -4.73
N ILE A 56 12.12 6.55 -4.47
CA ILE A 56 11.53 5.66 -5.48
C ILE A 56 10.01 5.77 -5.38
N PRO A 57 9.29 6.10 -6.48
CA PRO A 57 7.83 6.04 -6.51
C PRO A 57 7.33 4.65 -6.11
N CYS A 58 6.51 4.57 -5.07
CA CYS A 58 5.97 3.30 -4.59
C CYS A 58 4.51 3.45 -4.16
N VAL A 59 3.60 2.70 -4.76
CA VAL A 59 2.19 2.66 -4.34
C VAL A 59 1.94 1.40 -3.53
N LEU A 60 1.41 1.59 -2.33
CA LEU A 60 1.03 0.51 -1.42
C LEU A 60 -0.50 0.47 -1.33
N VAL A 61 -1.10 -0.63 -1.74
CA VAL A 61 -2.53 -0.89 -1.54
C VAL A 61 -2.65 -1.83 -0.36
N VAL A 62 -3.28 -1.36 0.71
CA VAL A 62 -3.25 -2.05 2.00
C VAL A 62 -4.65 -2.34 2.47
N SER A 63 -4.99 -3.63 2.61
CA SER A 63 -6.21 -4.02 3.31
C SER A 63 -6.09 -3.65 4.78
N CYS A 64 -6.81 -2.60 5.19
CA CYS A 64 -6.91 -2.16 6.57
C CYS A 64 -7.92 -3.04 7.31
N ARG A 65 -7.45 -3.70 8.37
CA ARG A 65 -8.18 -4.69 9.15
C ARG A 65 -8.07 -4.38 10.63
N GLY A 66 -9.04 -4.85 11.41
CA GLY A 66 -9.06 -4.69 12.87
C GLY A 66 -9.78 -3.44 13.37
N ASP A 67 -10.74 -2.90 12.60
CA ASP A 67 -11.73 -1.97 13.13
C ASP A 67 -12.82 -2.74 13.91
N TRP A 68 -13.85 -2.02 14.37
CA TRP A 68 -14.95 -2.61 15.15
C TRP A 68 -15.86 -3.54 14.32
N ARG A 69 -15.76 -3.52 12.99
CA ARG A 69 -16.56 -4.34 12.06
C ARG A 69 -15.83 -5.62 11.69
N ASP A 70 -14.52 -5.69 11.89
CA ASP A 70 -13.71 -6.86 11.60
C ASP A 70 -14.14 -8.06 12.48
N PRO A 71 -14.56 -9.19 11.88
CA PRO A 71 -15.01 -10.35 12.65
C PRO A 71 -13.86 -11.08 13.36
N VAL A 72 -12.61 -10.76 13.05
CA VAL A 72 -11.42 -11.45 13.56
C VAL A 72 -10.67 -10.56 14.56
N TYR A 73 -10.83 -10.86 15.86
CA TYR A 73 -10.18 -10.10 16.94
C TYR A 73 -8.65 -10.02 16.83
N TYR A 74 -8.00 -11.03 16.21
CA TYR A 74 -6.56 -11.02 15.95
C TYR A 74 -6.11 -9.76 15.17
N HIS A 75 -6.96 -9.14 14.37
CA HIS A 75 -6.61 -7.94 13.61
C HIS A 75 -6.62 -6.67 14.47
N ALA A 76 -7.41 -6.62 15.55
CA ALA A 76 -7.68 -5.41 16.32
C ALA A 76 -6.42 -4.68 16.86
N PRO A 77 -5.38 -5.37 17.37
CA PRO A 77 -4.16 -4.68 17.81
C PRO A 77 -3.43 -3.95 16.67
N LYS A 78 -3.47 -4.51 15.45
CA LYS A 78 -2.81 -3.94 14.26
C LYS A 78 -3.61 -2.78 13.69
N GLY A 79 -4.94 -2.92 13.61
CA GLY A 79 -5.84 -1.85 13.19
C GLY A 79 -5.66 -0.58 14.02
N ARG A 80 -5.62 -0.73 15.35
CA ARG A 80 -5.42 0.38 16.31
C ARG A 80 -4.18 1.24 16.09
N VAL A 81 -3.13 0.70 15.48
CA VAL A 81 -1.84 1.40 15.32
C VAL A 81 -1.51 1.76 13.88
N THR A 82 -2.30 1.32 12.89
CA THR A 82 -1.95 1.43 11.46
C THR A 82 -1.79 2.89 11.03
N GLU A 83 -2.81 3.73 11.26
CA GLU A 83 -2.78 5.14 10.87
C GLU A 83 -1.75 5.95 11.67
N ALA A 84 -1.65 5.69 12.98
CA ALA A 84 -0.65 6.34 13.83
C ALA A 84 0.78 6.01 13.39
N THR A 85 1.03 4.78 12.94
CA THR A 85 2.33 4.35 12.40
C THR A 85 2.62 5.03 11.08
N LEU A 86 1.66 5.10 10.17
CA LEU A 86 1.80 5.81 8.90
C LEU A 86 2.11 7.30 9.12
N ALA A 87 1.42 7.95 10.07
CA ALA A 87 1.71 9.33 10.47
C ALA A 87 3.12 9.48 11.06
N ALA A 88 3.55 8.55 11.93
CA ALA A 88 4.89 8.57 12.53
C ALA A 88 5.99 8.39 11.47
N TRP A 89 5.78 7.54 10.46
CA TRP A 89 6.66 7.38 9.31
C TRP A 89 6.55 8.50 8.28
N ARG A 90 5.61 9.44 8.45
CA ARG A 90 5.33 10.55 7.53
C ARG A 90 5.00 10.07 6.11
N LEU A 91 4.40 8.90 5.99
CA LEU A 91 3.92 8.39 4.71
C LEU A 91 2.56 9.00 4.39
N PRO A 92 2.32 9.49 3.17
CA PRO A 92 1.00 9.99 2.79
C PRO A 92 0.04 8.82 2.58
N TRP A 93 -1.18 8.97 3.09
CA TRP A 93 -2.20 7.92 3.03
C TRP A 93 -3.62 8.48 2.97
N ILE A 94 -4.53 7.69 2.39
CA ILE A 94 -5.98 7.90 2.45
C ILE A 94 -6.70 6.56 2.62
N HIS A 95 -7.91 6.60 3.17
CA HIS A 95 -8.88 5.52 2.97
C HIS A 95 -9.54 5.66 1.61
N ALA A 96 -9.73 4.54 0.92
CA ALA A 96 -10.56 4.49 -0.27
C ALA A 96 -12.01 4.80 0.11
N ASP A 97 -12.66 5.62 -0.72
CA ASP A 97 -14.08 5.90 -0.62
C ASP A 97 -14.81 5.13 -1.73
N ARG A 98 -15.51 4.06 -1.36
CA ARG A 98 -16.35 3.26 -2.26
C ARG A 98 -17.51 4.02 -2.89
N THR A 99 -17.96 5.12 -2.29
CA THR A 99 -19.07 5.92 -2.84
C THR A 99 -18.60 6.84 -3.97
N GLY A 100 -17.29 7.07 -4.06
CA GLY A 100 -16.65 7.84 -5.11
C GLY A 100 -16.06 6.98 -6.24
N ASP A 101 -15.44 7.65 -7.21
CA ASP A 101 -14.72 6.98 -8.29
C ASP A 101 -13.39 6.41 -7.78
N LEU A 102 -13.37 5.09 -7.52
CA LEU A 102 -12.17 4.35 -7.10
C LEU A 102 -11.04 4.42 -8.14
N THR A 103 -11.37 4.45 -9.44
CA THR A 103 -10.34 4.56 -10.49
C THR A 103 -9.65 5.92 -10.43
N ALA A 104 -10.42 7.00 -10.24
CA ALA A 104 -9.85 8.33 -10.06
C ALA A 104 -9.04 8.43 -8.77
N GLN A 105 -9.46 7.77 -7.68
CA GLN A 105 -8.70 7.71 -6.43
C GLN A 105 -7.34 7.01 -6.62
N VAL A 106 -7.34 5.81 -7.22
CA VAL A 106 -6.09 5.07 -7.51
C VAL A 106 -5.17 5.88 -8.41
N ARG A 107 -5.71 6.55 -9.46
CA ARG A 107 -4.91 7.43 -10.33
C ARG A 107 -4.22 8.54 -9.54
N ARG A 108 -4.96 9.25 -8.68
CA ARG A 108 -4.38 10.30 -7.82
C ARG A 108 -3.27 9.78 -6.91
N CYS A 109 -3.44 8.57 -6.35
CA CYS A 109 -2.40 7.93 -5.53
C CYS A 109 -1.12 7.67 -6.33
N VAL A 110 -1.28 7.14 -7.57
CA VAL A 110 -0.15 6.87 -8.47
C VAL A 110 0.54 8.17 -8.88
N ASP A 111 -0.22 9.17 -9.30
CA ASP A 111 0.31 10.46 -9.74
C ASP A 111 1.09 11.13 -8.61
N PHE A 112 0.53 11.14 -7.38
CA PHE A 112 1.23 11.64 -6.20
C PHE A 112 2.55 10.89 -5.96
N ALA A 113 2.56 9.56 -5.97
CA ALA A 113 3.78 8.78 -5.71
C ALA A 113 4.87 9.05 -6.75
N VAL A 114 4.47 9.22 -8.03
CA VAL A 114 5.37 9.53 -9.14
C VAL A 114 5.93 10.95 -9.03
N GLU A 115 5.08 11.95 -8.82
CA GLU A 115 5.48 13.35 -8.73
C GLU A 115 6.32 13.64 -7.49
N SER A 116 5.91 13.09 -6.34
CA SER A 116 6.63 13.27 -5.08
C SER A 116 7.90 12.44 -5.02
N ARG A 117 8.07 11.43 -5.89
CA ARG A 117 9.15 10.44 -5.83
C ARG A 117 9.24 9.76 -4.45
N GLY A 118 8.11 9.26 -3.98
CA GLY A 118 8.01 8.64 -2.65
C GLY A 118 6.89 7.62 -2.57
N ALA A 119 6.62 7.16 -1.35
CA ALA A 119 5.53 6.22 -1.11
C ALA A 119 4.16 6.92 -1.13
N PHE A 120 3.11 6.18 -1.46
CA PHE A 120 1.73 6.53 -1.13
C PHE A 120 0.94 5.29 -0.71
N VAL A 121 0.16 5.39 0.36
CA VAL A 121 -0.62 4.27 0.92
C VAL A 121 -2.11 4.48 0.72
N LEU A 122 -2.73 3.61 -0.08
CA LEU A 122 -4.18 3.51 -0.20
C LEU A 122 -4.69 2.42 0.75
N LEU A 123 -5.35 2.83 1.83
CA LEU A 123 -6.02 1.92 2.74
C LEU A 123 -7.37 1.51 2.15
N ILE A 124 -7.65 0.21 2.11
CA ILE A 124 -8.93 -0.36 1.68
C ILE A 124 -9.51 -1.23 2.79
N SER A 125 -10.78 -1.06 3.10
CA SER A 125 -11.51 -1.92 4.03
C SER A 125 -12.08 -3.15 3.32
N GLY A 126 -12.54 -4.14 4.09
CA GLY A 126 -13.24 -5.30 3.51
C GLY A 126 -14.54 -4.92 2.77
N GLU A 127 -15.16 -3.80 3.12
CA GLU A 127 -16.39 -3.29 2.50
C GLU A 127 -16.13 -2.56 1.17
N ASP A 128 -14.89 -2.18 0.89
CA ASP A 128 -14.50 -1.52 -0.36
C ASP A 128 -14.29 -2.51 -1.51
N LEU A 129 -14.25 -3.82 -1.21
CA LEU A 129 -13.97 -4.90 -2.15
C LEU A 129 -15.16 -5.83 -2.41
N ALA A 130 -16.32 -5.59 -1.77
CA ALA A 130 -17.55 -6.36 -1.89
C ALA A 130 -18.58 -5.62 -2.74
#